data_AF-A0AAD9LS18-F1
#
_entry.id   AF-A0AAD9LS18-F1
#
_cell.length_a   1.000
_cell.length_b   1.000
_cell.length_c   1.000
_cell.angle_alpha   90.00
_cell.angle_beta   90.00
_cell.angle_gamma   90.00
#
_symmetry.space_group_name_H-M   'P 1'
#
loop_
_entity.id
_entity.type
_entity.pdbx_description
1 polymer ?
#
loop_
_entity_poly.entity_id
_entity_poly.type
_entity_poly.pdbx_seq_one_letter_code
_entity_poly.pdbx_strand_id
1 'polypeptide(L)'
;MDDAIDAARFLQEQGAKNILVTLGSYGSVFVPADGSEVLRQKAFKVDNVVDTTGAGDCYRGAFAIAYAEGRTMHDCMRRAAAASALCVQRPGALPSLPSAEEVAAFLKPTD
;
A
#
# COMPACT_ATOMS: atom_id res chain seq x y z
N MET A 1 9.88 -0.43 -11.62
CA MET A 1 10.07 -0.17 -10.17
C MET A 1 11.22 0.79 -9.97
N ASP A 2 12.30 0.65 -10.72
CA ASP A 2 13.46 1.53 -10.60
C ASP A 2 13.13 2.97 -11.03
N ASP A 3 12.36 3.17 -12.12
CA ASP A 3 11.83 4.50 -12.49
C ASP A 3 11.05 5.20 -11.35
N ALA A 4 10.33 4.42 -10.54
CA ALA A 4 9.57 4.97 -9.41
C ALA A 4 10.47 5.37 -8.24
N ILE A 5 11.60 4.67 -8.07
CA ILE A 5 12.62 5.03 -7.09
C ILE A 5 13.34 6.29 -7.55
N ASP A 6 13.69 6.39 -8.84
CA ASP A 6 14.34 7.57 -9.40
C ASP A 6 13.45 8.81 -9.28
N ALA A 7 12.16 8.69 -9.61
CA ALA A 7 11.18 9.75 -9.41
C ALA A 7 11.04 10.15 -7.93
N ALA A 8 11.07 9.17 -7.02
CA ALA A 8 11.07 9.45 -5.59
C ALA A 8 12.35 10.19 -5.16
N ARG A 9 13.54 9.76 -5.60
CA ARG A 9 14.79 10.45 -5.29
C ARG A 9 14.79 11.89 -5.80
N PHE A 10 14.30 12.12 -7.03
CA PHE A 10 14.12 13.47 -7.55
C PHE A 10 13.21 14.32 -6.64
N LEU A 11 12.07 13.79 -6.19
CA LEU A 11 11.19 14.51 -5.27
C LEU A 11 11.85 14.76 -3.89
N GLN A 12 12.75 13.89 -3.44
CA GLN A 12 13.53 14.12 -2.22
C GLN A 12 14.51 15.27 -2.38
N GLU A 13 15.14 15.42 -3.54
CA GLU A 13 15.98 16.58 -3.87
C GLU A 13 15.18 17.89 -3.86
N GLN A 14 13.87 17.82 -4.14
CA GLN A 14 12.95 18.97 -4.03
C GLN A 14 12.44 19.22 -2.59
N GLY A 15 12.91 18.45 -1.61
CA GLY A 15 12.61 18.64 -0.18
C GLY A 15 11.57 17.70 0.43
N ALA A 16 11.01 16.76 -0.35
CA ALA A 16 10.20 15.69 0.24
C ALA A 16 11.08 14.77 1.09
N LYS A 17 10.57 14.29 2.23
CA LYS A 17 11.32 13.38 3.09
C LYS A 17 11.07 11.94 2.69
N ASN A 18 10.13 11.29 3.37
CA ASN A 18 9.78 9.90 3.11
C ASN A 18 8.77 9.85 1.97
N ILE A 19 9.01 8.99 0.97
CA ILE A 19 8.15 8.88 -0.20
C ILE A 19 7.64 7.45 -0.33
N LEU A 20 6.33 7.33 -0.42
CA LEU A 20 5.62 6.09 -0.69
C LEU A 20 4.98 6.18 -2.08
N VAL A 21 5.38 5.29 -2.98
CA VAL A 21 4.85 5.22 -4.35
C VAL A 21 4.04 3.95 -4.51
N THR A 22 2.76 4.09 -4.87
CA THR A 22 1.91 2.95 -5.25
C THR A 22 2.05 2.68 -6.75
N LEU A 23 2.09 1.41 -7.12
CA LEU A 23 2.40 0.92 -8.47
C LEU A 23 1.29 -0.03 -8.97
N GLY A 24 0.06 0.16 -8.52
CA GLY A 24 -1.09 -0.68 -8.88
C GLY A 24 -0.83 -2.16 -8.59
N SER A 25 -1.02 -3.01 -9.61
CA SER A 25 -0.80 -4.46 -9.52
C SER A 25 0.66 -4.87 -9.26
N TYR A 26 1.62 -3.95 -9.37
CA TYR A 26 3.02 -4.19 -8.99
C TYR A 26 3.29 -3.95 -7.49
N GLY A 27 2.32 -3.40 -6.75
CA GLY A 27 2.42 -3.15 -5.32
C GLY A 27 2.89 -1.73 -5.01
N SER A 28 3.92 -1.57 -4.20
CA SER A 28 4.42 -0.26 -3.76
C SER A 28 5.90 -0.28 -3.38
N VAL A 29 6.49 0.91 -3.37
CA VAL A 29 7.85 1.16 -2.86
C VAL A 29 7.84 2.29 -1.85
N PHE A 30 8.66 2.18 -0.81
CA PHE A 30 8.91 3.23 0.16
C PHE A 30 10.39 3.61 0.12
N VAL A 31 10.65 4.87 -0.16
CA VAL A 31 11.98 5.46 -0.25
C VAL A 31 12.19 6.37 0.98
N PRO A 32 13.01 5.93 1.95
CA PRO A 32 13.23 6.69 3.17
C PRO A 32 14.16 7.88 2.94
N ALA A 33 13.98 8.93 3.75
CA ALA A 33 14.78 10.16 3.69
C ALA A 33 16.19 10.01 4.30
N ASP A 34 16.35 9.09 5.25
CA ASP A 34 17.59 8.87 5.99
C ASP A 34 18.62 8.02 5.23
N GLY A 35 18.32 7.65 3.98
CA GLY A 35 19.19 6.83 3.15
C GLY A 35 19.15 5.33 3.50
N SER A 36 18.28 4.91 4.41
CA SER A 36 18.07 3.48 4.68
C SER A 36 17.50 2.74 3.47
N GLU A 37 17.40 1.41 3.59
CA GLU A 37 16.99 0.54 2.49
C GLU A 37 15.60 0.90 1.94
N VAL A 38 15.48 0.91 0.62
CA VAL A 38 14.19 1.06 -0.06
C VAL A 38 13.36 -0.18 0.19
N LEU A 39 12.18 0.00 0.79
CA LEU A 39 11.26 -1.10 1.05
C LEU A 39 10.36 -1.33 -0.15
N ARG A 40 10.05 -2.59 -0.44
CA ARG A 40 9.19 -3.00 -1.55
C ARG A 40 8.11 -3.93 -1.03
N GLN A 41 6.85 -3.67 -1.37
CA GLN A 41 5.72 -4.54 -1.05
C GLN A 41 5.04 -4.94 -2.35
N LYS A 42 5.00 -6.23 -2.66
CA LYS A 42 4.22 -6.73 -3.81
C LYS A 42 2.73 -6.59 -3.55
N ALA A 43 1.94 -6.36 -4.58
CA ALA A 43 0.49 -6.48 -4.47
C ALA A 43 0.11 -7.93 -4.12
N PHE A 44 -0.93 -8.11 -3.33
CA PHE A 44 -1.52 -9.43 -3.15
C PHE A 44 -2.27 -9.81 -4.42
N LYS A 45 -2.03 -11.03 -4.91
CA LYS A 45 -2.81 -11.59 -5.99
C LYS A 45 -4.19 -11.95 -5.47
N VAL A 46 -5.22 -11.59 -6.22
CA VAL A 46 -6.61 -11.93 -5.95
C VAL A 46 -7.20 -12.52 -7.22
N ASP A 47 -8.09 -13.50 -7.08
CA ASP A 47 -8.61 -14.26 -8.22
C ASP A 47 -9.61 -13.46 -9.06
N ASN A 48 -10.23 -12.44 -8.47
CA ASN A 48 -11.25 -11.64 -9.14
C ASN A 48 -11.03 -10.15 -8.87
N VAL A 49 -10.76 -9.37 -9.91
CA VAL A 49 -10.71 -7.90 -9.86
C VAL A 49 -11.99 -7.37 -10.49
N VAL A 50 -12.80 -6.67 -9.69
CA VAL A 50 -14.13 -6.16 -10.09
C VAL A 50 -14.06 -4.69 -10.49
N ASP A 51 -13.47 -3.85 -9.64
CA ASP A 51 -13.39 -2.40 -9.85
C ASP A 51 -12.16 -1.84 -9.13
N THR A 52 -11.28 -1.13 -9.84
CA THR A 52 -10.06 -0.56 -9.23
C THR A 52 -10.28 0.85 -8.67
N THR A 53 -11.48 1.40 -8.80
CA THR A 53 -11.82 2.74 -8.33
C THR A 53 -11.64 2.82 -6.80
N GLY A 54 -10.85 3.80 -6.34
CA GLY A 54 -10.58 4.00 -4.91
C GLY A 54 -9.49 3.10 -4.31
N ALA A 55 -8.91 2.15 -5.07
CA ALA A 55 -7.89 1.23 -4.56
C ALA A 55 -6.64 1.94 -4.01
N GLY A 56 -6.23 3.04 -4.64
CA GLY A 56 -5.10 3.87 -4.18
C GLY A 56 -5.41 4.65 -2.91
N ASP A 57 -6.63 5.16 -2.76
CA ASP A 57 -7.06 5.87 -1.55
C ASP A 57 -7.27 4.90 -0.39
N CYS A 58 -7.83 3.71 -0.67
CA CYS A 58 -7.89 2.60 0.28
C CYS A 58 -6.49 2.23 0.80
N TYR A 59 -5.51 2.08 -0.10
CA TYR A 59 -4.13 1.81 0.27
C TYR A 59 -3.59 2.89 1.20
N ARG A 60 -3.72 4.16 0.83
CA ARG A 60 -3.22 5.30 1.62
C ARG A 60 -3.90 5.39 2.99
N GLY A 61 -5.21 5.18 3.06
CA GLY A 61 -5.97 5.18 4.30
C GLY A 61 -5.53 4.06 5.25
N ALA A 62 -5.43 2.83 4.75
CA ALA A 62 -4.96 1.70 5.54
C ALA A 62 -3.49 1.87 5.98
N PHE A 63 -2.64 2.43 5.12
CA PHE A 63 -1.26 2.78 5.46
C PHE A 63 -1.22 3.82 6.59
N ALA A 64 -1.99 4.91 6.47
CA ALA A 64 -2.02 5.99 7.47
C ALA A 64 -2.50 5.49 8.84
N ILE A 65 -3.53 4.62 8.86
CA ILE A 65 -4.01 3.98 10.09
C ILE A 65 -2.89 3.13 10.71
N ALA A 66 -2.27 2.23 9.93
CA ALA A 66 -1.21 1.36 10.44
C ALA A 66 0.01 2.16 10.95
N TYR A 67 0.35 3.25 10.28
CA TYR A 67 1.44 4.14 10.69
C TYR A 67 1.10 4.89 11.98
N ALA A 68 -0.13 5.41 12.10
CA ALA A 68 -0.61 6.06 13.33
C ALA A 68 -0.69 5.09 14.52
N GLU A 69 -0.91 3.80 14.28
CA GLU A 69 -0.85 2.72 15.28
C GLU A 69 0.59 2.39 15.72
N GLY A 70 1.62 3.04 15.17
CA GLY A 70 3.03 2.83 15.53
C GLY A 70 3.61 1.53 14.98
N ARG A 71 3.02 0.97 13.92
CA ARG A 71 3.53 -0.26 13.29
C ARG A 71 4.82 0.00 12.51
N THR A 72 5.56 -1.07 12.25
CA THR A 72 6.74 -1.02 11.37
C THR A 72 6.34 -0.60 9.95
N MET A 73 7.25 0.03 9.21
CA MET A 73 6.97 0.45 7.83
C MET A 73 6.58 -0.73 6.92
N HIS A 74 7.24 -1.88 7.12
CA HIS A 74 6.91 -3.12 6.41
C HIS A 74 5.47 -3.58 6.70
N ASP A 75 5.05 -3.58 7.97
CA ASP A 75 3.67 -3.92 8.33
C ASP A 75 2.65 -2.91 7.81
N CYS A 76 3.00 -1.61 7.81
CA CYS A 76 2.14 -0.57 7.23
C CYS A 76 1.89 -0.85 5.74
N MET A 77 2.95 -1.10 4.98
CA MET A 77 2.84 -1.41 3.54
C MET A 77 2.08 -2.72 3.32
N ARG A 78 2.34 -3.77 4.11
CA ARG A 78 1.66 -5.06 3.99
C ARG A 78 0.16 -4.95 4.26
N ARG A 79 -0.26 -4.24 5.31
CA ARG A 79 -1.69 -4.00 5.61
C ARG A 79 -2.38 -3.16 4.55
N ALA A 80 -1.69 -2.12 4.06
CA ALA A 80 -2.21 -1.29 2.98
C ALA A 80 -2.41 -2.08 1.68
N ALA A 81 -1.45 -2.95 1.33
CA ALA A 81 -1.57 -3.82 0.17
C ALA A 81 -2.72 -4.81 0.31
N ALA A 82 -2.96 -5.38 1.50
CA ALA A 82 -4.09 -6.26 1.77
C ALA A 82 -5.43 -5.53 1.67
N ALA A 83 -5.54 -4.33 2.25
CA ALA A 83 -6.75 -3.52 2.14
C ALA A 83 -7.08 -3.17 0.69
N SER A 84 -6.08 -2.73 -0.08
CA SER A 84 -6.24 -2.44 -1.51
C SER A 84 -6.64 -3.69 -2.31
N ALA A 85 -6.07 -4.85 -1.99
CA ALA A 85 -6.41 -6.12 -2.62
C ALA A 85 -7.85 -6.57 -2.32
N LEU A 86 -8.41 -6.28 -1.14
CA LEU A 86 -9.83 -6.52 -0.83
C LEU A 86 -10.73 -5.50 -1.55
N CYS A 87 -10.32 -4.23 -1.55
CA CYS A 87 -11.04 -3.13 -2.18
C CYS A 87 -11.34 -3.41 -3.66
N VAL A 88 -10.35 -3.88 -4.42
CA VAL A 88 -10.53 -4.11 -5.86
C VAL A 88 -11.50 -5.24 -6.22
N GLN A 89 -11.94 -6.05 -5.24
CA GLN A 89 -12.84 -7.18 -5.45
C GLN A 89 -14.33 -6.79 -5.29
N ARG A 90 -14.63 -5.51 -5.03
CA ARG A 90 -15.98 -4.97 -4.83
C ARG A 90 -16.18 -3.73 -5.70
N PRO A 91 -17.40 -3.45 -6.18
CA PRO A 91 -17.65 -2.24 -6.97
C PRO A 91 -17.68 -0.96 -6.12
N GLY A 92 -17.23 0.14 -6.71
CA GLY A 92 -17.32 1.50 -6.16
C GLY A 92 -16.14 1.88 -5.26
N ALA A 93 -15.97 3.18 -4.99
CA ALA A 93 -14.86 3.71 -4.17
C ALA A 93 -15.09 3.49 -2.66
N LEU A 94 -15.84 4.37 -2.00
CA LEU A 94 -16.12 4.25 -0.57
C LEU A 94 -16.82 2.93 -0.18
N PRO A 95 -17.79 2.41 -0.96
CA PRO A 95 -18.47 1.15 -0.62
C PRO A 95 -17.58 -0.09 -0.66
N SER A 96 -16.44 -0.05 -1.37
CA SER A 96 -15.53 -1.20 -1.48
C SER A 96 -14.49 -1.25 -0.36
N LEU A 97 -14.39 -0.21 0.47
CA LEU A 97 -13.40 -0.17 1.55
C LEU A 97 -13.62 -1.33 2.53
N PRO A 98 -12.58 -2.13 2.82
CA PRO A 98 -12.69 -3.23 3.77
C PRO A 98 -12.64 -2.73 5.22
N SER A 99 -13.18 -3.52 6.15
CA SER A 99 -13.01 -3.29 7.58
C SER A 99 -11.61 -3.71 8.07
N ALA A 100 -11.23 -3.25 9.27
CA ALA A 100 -9.97 -3.65 9.89
C ALA A 100 -9.91 -5.17 10.17
N GLU A 101 -11.03 -5.78 10.53
CA GLU A 101 -11.19 -7.21 10.75
C GLU A 101 -11.00 -8.00 9.46
N GLU A 102 -11.57 -7.53 8.34
CA GLU A 102 -11.39 -8.16 7.02
C GLU A 102 -9.93 -8.14 6.59
N VAL A 103 -9.25 -7.01 6.77
CA VAL A 103 -7.81 -6.89 6.47
C VAL A 103 -6.99 -7.82 7.36
N ALA A 104 -7.31 -7.91 8.66
CA ALA A 104 -6.61 -8.79 9.58
C ALA A 104 -6.84 -10.28 9.22
N ALA A 105 -8.07 -10.65 8.86
CA ALA A 105 -8.41 -12.00 8.42
C ALA A 105 -7.66 -12.38 7.13
N PHE A 106 -7.60 -11.47 6.15
CA PHE A 106 -6.90 -11.68 4.89
C PHE A 106 -5.38 -11.90 5.05
N LEU A 107 -4.78 -11.30 6.10
CA LEU A 107 -3.35 -11.43 6.37
C LEU A 107 -2.96 -12.66 7.19
N LYS A 108 -3.93 -13.39 7.77
CA LYS A 108 -3.65 -14.63 8.49
C LYS A 108 -3.10 -15.68 7.52
N PRO A 109 -2.11 -16.49 7.94
CA PRO A 109 -1.72 -17.67 7.19
C PRO A 109 -2.95 -18.54 6.93
N THR A 110 -3.06 -19.04 5.70
CA THR A 110 -3.94 -20.16 5.39
C THR A 110 -3.19 -21.42 5.83
N ASP A 111 -3.79 -22.18 6.76
CA ASP A 111 -3.30 -23.51 7.17
C ASP A 111 -3.33 -24.51 6.01
#